data_AF-B0N1Q7-F1
#
_entry.id   AF-B0N1Q7-F1
#
_cell.length_a   1.000
_cell.length_b   1.000
_cell.length_c   1.000
_cell.angle_alpha   90.00
_cell.angle_beta   90.00
_cell.angle_gamma   90.00
#
_symmetry.space_group_name_H-M   'P 1'
#
loop_
_entity.id
_entity.type
_entity.pdbx_description
1 polymer ?
#
loop_
_entity_poly.entity_id
_entity_poly.type
_entity_poly.pdbx_seq_one_letter_code
_entity_poly.pdbx_strand_id
1 'polypeptide(L)'
;MKQFKKSLLIIGLCFLMIGCTNDAMGKVTKKLQDAGYDISYLTDDFTAVNITKTEKDKDRIQFCAYLEKKVVTSISYIVLPADNSNIDKTIIGFIYVDKNDDNIISESAQKEAKKILKKLDLSIDDLVNYALQVHEDKGKSLNS
;
A
#
# COMPACT_ATOMS: atom_id res chain seq x y z
N MET A 1 -4.60 -38.67 48.89
CA MET A 1 -3.53 -37.73 48.46
C MET A 1 -3.07 -38.16 47.07
N LYS A 2 -3.41 -37.38 46.03
CA LYS A 2 -2.48 -36.55 45.20
C LYS A 2 -1.50 -37.41 44.38
N GLN A 3 -1.34 -37.30 43.06
CA GLN A 3 -1.85 -36.40 42.02
C GLN A 3 -1.48 -37.06 40.67
N PHE A 4 -2.37 -37.01 39.68
CA PHE A 4 -2.03 -37.26 38.27
C PHE A 4 -0.92 -36.27 37.86
N LYS A 5 0.28 -36.78 37.58
CA LYS A 5 1.41 -35.96 37.17
C LYS A 5 1.48 -35.85 35.65
N LYS A 6 1.23 -34.62 35.20
CA LYS A 6 1.90 -33.91 34.09
C LYS A 6 1.59 -34.46 32.69
N SER A 7 0.46 -34.05 32.12
CA SER A 7 0.34 -32.81 31.33
C SER A 7 1.16 -32.89 30.04
N LEU A 8 0.48 -33.40 29.01
CA LEU A 8 0.69 -33.09 27.60
C LEU A 8 0.85 -31.57 27.46
N LEU A 9 2.06 -31.08 27.20
CA LEU A 9 2.25 -29.67 26.87
C LEU A 9 3.52 -29.49 26.04
N ILE A 10 3.32 -28.76 24.95
CA ILE A 10 4.32 -28.08 24.13
C ILE A 10 5.02 -28.96 23.09
N ILE A 11 4.26 -29.42 22.09
CA ILE A 11 4.81 -29.53 20.73
C ILE A 11 4.47 -28.23 20.01
N GLY A 12 5.46 -27.34 19.98
CA GLY A 12 5.74 -26.46 18.86
C GLY A 12 4.62 -25.56 18.35
N LEU A 13 4.15 -24.64 19.20
CA LEU A 13 3.37 -23.47 18.82
C LEU A 13 4.23 -22.42 18.06
N CYS A 14 5.09 -22.87 17.12
CA CYS A 14 6.05 -22.01 16.41
C CYS A 14 5.79 -21.88 14.90
N PHE A 15 4.72 -22.48 14.37
CA PHE A 15 4.37 -22.35 12.94
C PHE A 15 3.17 -21.42 12.65
N LEU A 16 2.62 -20.72 13.65
CA LEU A 16 1.42 -19.87 13.44
C LEU A 16 1.71 -18.37 13.20
N MET A 17 2.97 -17.93 13.20
CA MET A 17 3.30 -16.50 13.06
C MET A 17 3.64 -16.05 11.63
N ILE A 18 3.48 -16.92 10.61
CA ILE A 18 3.61 -16.53 9.18
C ILE A 18 2.22 -16.20 8.58
N GLY A 19 1.13 -16.45 9.32
CA GLY A 19 -0.24 -16.36 8.80
C GLY A 19 -0.97 -15.02 8.98
N CYS A 20 -0.47 -14.09 9.80
CA CYS A 20 -1.21 -12.86 10.10
C CYS A 20 -0.97 -11.72 9.09
N THR A 21 0.20 -11.65 8.46
CA THR A 21 0.52 -10.58 7.49
C THR A 21 -0.20 -10.78 6.16
N ASN A 22 -0.27 -12.02 5.65
CA ASN A 22 -0.88 -12.30 4.35
C ASN A 22 -2.38 -11.96 4.28
N ASP A 23 -3.12 -12.11 5.38
CA ASP A 23 -4.55 -11.79 5.42
C ASP A 23 -4.81 -10.28 5.33
N ALA A 24 -3.95 -9.45 5.92
CA ALA A 24 -4.07 -8.00 5.87
C ALA A 24 -3.76 -7.46 4.46
N MET A 25 -2.64 -7.89 3.86
CA MET A 25 -2.27 -7.53 2.50
C MET A 25 -3.34 -7.95 1.48
N GLY A 26 -3.80 -9.21 1.53
CA GLY A 26 -4.81 -9.71 0.60
C GLY A 26 -6.13 -8.94 0.67
N LYS A 27 -6.55 -8.49 1.87
CA LYS A 27 -7.72 -7.63 2.04
C LYS A 27 -7.55 -6.27 1.37
N VAL A 28 -6.39 -5.64 1.50
CA VAL A 28 -6.10 -4.34 0.86
C VAL A 28 -6.00 -4.50 -0.66
N THR A 29 -5.29 -5.53 -1.15
CA THR A 29 -5.21 -5.86 -2.59
C THR A 29 -6.62 -6.00 -3.19
N LYS A 30 -7.48 -6.79 -2.53
CA LYS A 30 -8.85 -6.99 -2.98
C LYS A 30 -9.67 -5.70 -3.01
N LYS A 31 -9.62 -4.89 -1.94
CA LYS A 31 -10.30 -3.58 -1.89
C LYS A 31 -9.88 -2.66 -3.05
N LEU A 32 -8.58 -2.64 -3.38
CA LEU A 32 -8.03 -1.84 -4.47
C LEU A 32 -8.48 -2.38 -5.84
N GLN A 33 -8.36 -3.68 -6.07
CA GLN A 33 -8.76 -4.32 -7.33
C GLN A 33 -10.27 -4.23 -7.58
N ASP A 34 -11.10 -4.48 -6.56
CA ASP A 34 -12.57 -4.35 -6.64
C ASP A 34 -12.98 -2.90 -6.99
N ALA A 35 -12.14 -1.91 -6.63
CA ALA A 35 -12.33 -0.51 -6.98
C ALA A 35 -11.73 -0.12 -8.35
N GLY A 36 -11.15 -1.07 -9.09
CA GLY A 36 -10.59 -0.88 -10.42
C GLY A 36 -9.16 -0.33 -10.43
N TYR A 37 -8.39 -0.52 -9.36
CA TYR A 37 -6.96 -0.21 -9.37
C TYR A 37 -6.13 -1.42 -9.80
N ASP A 38 -5.22 -1.18 -10.72
CA ASP A 38 -4.11 -2.07 -11.03
C ASP A 38 -2.97 -1.82 -10.05
N ILE A 39 -2.31 -2.89 -9.62
CA ILE A 39 -1.18 -2.83 -8.70
C ILE A 39 0.04 -3.45 -9.36
N SER A 40 1.18 -2.77 -9.29
CA SER A 40 2.45 -3.26 -9.83
C SER A 40 3.60 -3.02 -8.86
N TYR A 41 4.56 -3.93 -8.86
CA TYR A 41 5.80 -3.84 -8.12
C TYR A 41 6.96 -3.67 -9.11
N LEU A 42 7.68 -2.56 -8.99
CA LEU A 42 8.76 -2.17 -9.90
C LEU A 42 10.09 -2.15 -9.15
N THR A 43 11.17 -2.58 -9.80
CA THR A 43 12.52 -2.66 -9.21
C THR A 43 13.63 -2.22 -10.16
N ASP A 44 13.31 -1.38 -11.16
CA ASP A 44 14.27 -0.96 -12.18
C ASP A 44 15.21 0.12 -11.62
N ASP A 45 14.94 1.41 -11.87
CA ASP A 45 15.76 2.52 -11.37
C ASP A 45 15.54 2.78 -9.87
N PHE A 46 14.36 2.44 -9.37
CA PHE A 46 13.98 2.53 -7.96
C PHE A 46 12.98 1.42 -7.63
N THR A 47 12.87 1.08 -6.34
CA THR A 47 11.83 0.15 -5.90
C THR A 47 10.54 0.92 -5.61
N ALA A 48 9.44 0.50 -6.24
CA ALA A 48 8.14 1.12 -6.01
C ALA A 48 6.98 0.12 -6.04
N VAL A 49 5.95 0.43 -5.27
CA VAL A 49 4.61 -0.16 -5.40
C VAL A 49 3.70 0.91 -6.02
N ASN A 50 3.24 0.64 -7.23
CA ASN A 50 2.35 1.51 -7.98
C ASN A 50 0.92 0.98 -7.90
N ILE A 51 -0.01 1.86 -7.52
CA ILE A 51 -1.44 1.57 -7.44
C ILE A 51 -2.14 2.58 -8.35
N THR A 52 -2.55 2.14 -9.53
CA THR A 52 -3.00 3.01 -10.61
C THR A 52 -4.41 2.63 -11.03
N LYS A 53 -5.25 3.64 -11.22
CA LYS A 53 -6.57 3.47 -11.78
C LYS A 53 -6.69 4.28 -13.06
N THR A 54 -6.97 3.57 -14.15
CA THR A 54 -7.18 4.14 -15.48
C THR A 54 -8.55 3.72 -15.98
N GLU A 55 -9.42 4.69 -16.19
CA GLU A 55 -10.73 4.47 -16.81
C GLU A 55 -10.83 5.34 -18.06
N LYS A 56 -11.51 4.85 -19.10
CA LYS A 56 -11.72 5.60 -20.33
C LYS A 56 -12.48 6.90 -20.02
N ASP A 57 -12.00 8.01 -20.57
CA ASP A 57 -12.63 9.35 -20.43
C ASP A 57 -12.72 9.83 -18.96
N LYS A 58 -11.88 9.29 -18.06
CA LYS A 58 -11.77 9.68 -16.64
C LYS A 58 -10.34 10.03 -16.29
N ASP A 59 -10.19 10.83 -15.24
CA ASP A 59 -8.88 11.20 -14.71
C ASP A 59 -8.14 9.94 -14.24
N ARG A 60 -6.86 9.85 -14.59
CA ARG A 60 -5.98 8.78 -14.09
C ARG A 60 -5.57 9.12 -12.67
N ILE A 61 -5.78 8.17 -11.76
CA ILE A 61 -5.41 8.31 -10.35
C ILE A 61 -4.28 7.32 -10.05
N GLN A 62 -3.23 7.78 -9.38
CA GLN A 62 -2.11 6.93 -9.00
C GLN A 62 -1.61 7.25 -7.60
N PHE A 63 -1.32 6.19 -6.84
CA PHE A 63 -0.47 6.23 -5.65
C PHE A 63 0.82 5.50 -5.98
N CYS A 64 1.96 6.14 -5.77
CA CYS A 64 3.29 5.53 -5.95
C CYS A 64 4.03 5.56 -4.63
N ALA A 65 4.20 4.40 -4.01
CA ALA A 65 4.99 4.23 -2.80
C ALA A 65 6.43 3.90 -3.19
N TYR A 66 7.36 4.76 -2.84
CA TYR A 66 8.78 4.57 -3.05
C TYR A 66 9.37 3.84 -1.85
N LEU A 67 10.21 2.84 -2.10
CA LEU A 67 10.82 2.03 -1.06
C LEU A 67 12.33 2.00 -1.20
N GLU A 68 13.01 2.08 -0.05
CA GLU A 68 14.42 1.79 0.07
C GLU A 68 14.62 0.81 1.22
N LYS A 69 15.31 -0.31 0.95
CA LYS A 69 15.48 -1.41 1.92
C LYS A 69 14.10 -1.78 2.48
N LYS A 70 13.91 -1.84 3.81
CA LYS A 70 12.63 -2.21 4.43
C LYS A 70 11.82 -1.00 4.91
N VAL A 71 11.90 0.11 4.18
CA VAL A 71 11.23 1.37 4.55
C VAL A 71 10.53 1.94 3.33
N VAL A 72 9.27 2.36 3.50
CA VAL A 72 8.60 3.24 2.54
C VAL A 72 9.14 4.65 2.79
N THR A 73 9.87 5.22 1.85
CA THR A 73 10.49 6.55 2.02
C THR A 73 9.49 7.67 1.76
N SER A 74 8.61 7.48 0.78
CA SER A 74 7.53 8.41 0.50
C SER A 74 6.40 7.74 -0.28
N ILE A 75 5.22 8.36 -0.26
CA ILE A 75 4.11 8.02 -1.17
C ILE A 75 3.69 9.29 -1.89
N SER A 76 3.74 9.29 -3.22
CA SER A 76 3.16 10.36 -4.03
C SER A 76 1.74 10.01 -4.48
N TYR A 77 0.86 11.01 -4.47
CA TYR A 77 -0.45 10.97 -5.09
C TYR A 77 -0.45 11.80 -6.37
N ILE A 78 -0.95 11.20 -7.45
CA ILE A 78 -0.96 11.78 -8.79
C ILE A 78 -2.37 11.68 -9.36
N VAL A 79 -2.90 12.80 -9.83
CA VAL A 79 -4.10 12.86 -10.67
C VAL A 79 -3.72 13.50 -11.98
N LEU A 80 -3.89 12.75 -13.08
CA LEU A 80 -3.78 13.30 -14.42
C LEU A 80 -5.17 13.44 -15.03
N PRO A 81 -5.55 14.63 -15.52
CA PRO A 81 -6.85 14.85 -16.13
C PRO A 81 -7.01 14.02 -17.41
N ALA A 82 -8.23 13.53 -17.67
CA ALA A 82 -8.54 12.79 -18.90
C ALA A 82 -8.35 13.64 -20.17
N ASP A 83 -8.72 14.92 -20.05
CA ASP A 83 -8.60 15.92 -21.09
C ASP A 83 -7.32 16.71 -20.90
N ASN A 84 -6.37 16.47 -21.81
CA ASN A 84 -5.04 17.08 -21.79
C ASN A 84 -5.06 18.61 -21.89
N SER A 85 -6.18 19.24 -22.28
CA SER A 85 -6.34 20.69 -22.23
C SER A 85 -6.49 21.24 -20.81
N ASN A 86 -6.84 20.41 -19.83
CA ASN A 86 -7.02 20.77 -18.42
C ASN A 86 -5.79 20.47 -17.55
N ILE A 87 -4.58 20.60 -18.10
CA ILE A 87 -3.33 20.24 -17.40
C ILE A 87 -3.15 20.98 -16.06
N ASP A 88 -3.78 22.15 -15.91
CA ASP A 88 -3.86 22.93 -14.68
C ASP A 88 -4.58 22.21 -13.52
N LYS A 89 -5.40 21.20 -13.82
CA LYS A 89 -6.07 20.33 -12.84
C LYS A 89 -5.20 19.15 -12.38
N THR A 90 -3.98 19.03 -12.89
CA THR A 90 -3.04 17.99 -12.47
C THR A 90 -2.69 18.17 -11.00
N ILE A 91 -2.81 17.10 -10.22
CA ILE A 91 -2.37 17.07 -8.82
C ILE A 91 -1.17 16.16 -8.74
N ILE A 92 -0.04 16.65 -8.24
CA ILE A 92 1.14 15.86 -7.93
C ILE A 92 1.64 16.31 -6.56
N GLY A 93 1.79 15.39 -5.62
CA GLY A 93 2.39 15.72 -4.34
C GLY A 93 2.58 14.51 -3.43
N PHE A 94 3.56 14.62 -2.53
CA PHE A 94 3.76 13.61 -1.49
C PHE A 94 2.62 13.68 -0.47
N ILE A 95 2.05 12.53 -0.16
CA ILE A 95 1.00 12.36 0.84
C ILE A 95 1.51 11.70 2.12
N TYR A 96 2.68 11.06 2.02
CA TYR A 96 3.45 10.47 3.11
C TYR A 96 4.93 10.64 2.80
N VAL A 97 5.73 10.93 3.82
CA VAL A 97 7.19 11.00 3.78
C VAL A 97 7.69 10.41 5.10
N ASP A 98 8.68 9.52 5.03
CA ASP A 98 9.35 9.01 6.23
C ASP A 98 10.06 10.16 6.95
N LYS A 99 10.16 10.07 8.27
CA LYS A 99 10.77 11.13 9.10
C LYS A 99 12.24 11.43 8.75
N ASN A 100 12.93 10.52 8.06
CA ASN A 100 14.33 10.68 7.68
C ASN A 100 14.50 11.17 6.23
N ASP A 101 13.40 11.48 5.53
CA ASP A 101 13.38 11.96 4.16
C ASP A 101 13.02 13.46 4.13
N ASP A 102 13.74 14.24 3.31
CA ASP A 102 13.60 15.71 3.25
C ASP A 102 12.40 16.18 2.40
N ASN A 103 11.64 15.26 1.80
CA ASN A 103 10.46 15.59 1.01
C ASN A 103 9.36 16.25 1.86
N ILE A 104 8.60 17.14 1.24
CA ILE A 104 7.52 17.89 1.91
C ILE A 104 6.17 17.32 1.50
N ILE A 105 5.32 17.05 2.50
CA ILE A 105 3.93 16.64 2.29
C ILE A 105 3.14 17.79 1.67
N SER A 106 2.47 17.50 0.55
CA SER A 106 1.49 18.40 -0.06
C SER A 106 0.14 18.23 0.64
N GLU A 107 -0.28 19.22 1.43
CA GLU A 107 -1.55 19.17 2.15
C GLU A 107 -2.77 19.01 1.23
N SER A 108 -2.75 19.65 0.06
CA SER A 108 -3.83 19.57 -0.93
C SER A 108 -3.93 18.16 -1.53
N ALA A 109 -2.80 17.59 -1.95
CA ALA A 109 -2.75 16.22 -2.46
C ALA A 109 -3.17 15.22 -1.38
N GLN A 110 -2.68 15.40 -0.15
CA GLN A 110 -3.00 14.52 0.97
C GLN A 110 -4.50 14.57 1.30
N LYS A 111 -5.12 15.75 1.25
CA LYS A 111 -6.55 15.92 1.48
C LYS A 111 -7.38 15.17 0.43
N GLU A 112 -7.04 15.27 -0.85
CA GLU A 112 -7.74 14.55 -1.92
C GLU A 112 -7.52 13.03 -1.83
N ALA A 113 -6.28 12.60 -1.61
CA ALA A 113 -5.94 11.20 -1.38
C ALA A 113 -6.76 10.59 -0.23
N LYS A 114 -6.84 11.28 0.91
CA LYS A 114 -7.64 10.84 2.08
C LYS A 114 -9.12 10.66 1.74
N LYS A 115 -9.71 11.51 0.89
CA LYS A 115 -11.12 11.34 0.46
C LYS A 115 -11.32 10.07 -0.35
N ILE A 116 -10.38 9.74 -1.25
CA ILE A 116 -10.45 8.53 -2.08
C ILE A 116 -10.26 7.30 -1.20
N LEU A 117 -9.21 7.27 -0.39
CA LEU A 117 -8.90 6.14 0.49
C LEU A 117 -10.02 5.86 1.48
N LYS A 118 -10.64 6.91 2.04
CA LYS A 118 -11.81 6.75 2.93
C LYS A 118 -13.00 6.04 2.25
N LYS A 119 -13.22 6.25 0.94
CA LYS A 119 -14.28 5.52 0.20
C LYS A 119 -13.98 4.02 0.07
N LEU A 120 -12.71 3.65 0.16
CA LEU A 120 -12.23 2.26 0.14
C LEU A 120 -12.09 1.69 1.56
N ASP A 121 -12.45 2.46 2.60
CA ASP A 121 -12.17 2.10 3.99
C ASP A 121 -10.68 1.81 4.20
N LEU A 122 -9.83 2.73 3.71
CA LEU A 122 -8.38 2.72 3.84
C LEU A 122 -7.88 4.09 4.32
N SER A 123 -6.72 4.08 4.97
CA SER A 123 -5.93 5.24 5.37
C SER A 123 -4.61 5.30 4.61
N ILE A 124 -3.85 6.38 4.80
CA ILE A 124 -2.49 6.49 4.25
C ILE A 124 -1.56 5.47 4.93
N ASP A 125 -1.72 5.23 6.23
CA ASP A 125 -0.93 4.25 6.97
C ASP A 125 -1.21 2.82 6.47
N ASP A 126 -2.44 2.53 6.05
CA ASP A 126 -2.76 1.26 5.39
C ASP A 126 -2.00 1.09 4.08
N LEU A 127 -1.85 2.16 3.28
CA LEU A 127 -1.03 2.13 2.06
C LEU A 127 0.45 1.94 2.37
N VAL A 128 0.98 2.58 3.43
CA VAL A 128 2.37 2.41 3.87
C VAL A 128 2.62 0.95 4.25
N ASN A 129 1.77 0.39 5.12
CA ASN A 129 1.87 -1.01 5.55
C ASN A 129 1.70 -1.99 4.40
N TYR A 130 0.79 -1.69 3.46
CA TYR A 130 0.56 -2.48 2.27
C TYR A 130 1.78 -2.51 1.34
N ALA A 131 2.32 -1.34 1.03
CA ALA A 131 3.50 -1.21 0.17
C ALA A 131 4.72 -1.94 0.77
N LEU A 132 4.90 -1.86 2.10
CA LEU A 132 5.94 -2.60 2.79
C LEU A 132 5.76 -4.13 2.66
N GLN A 133 4.55 -4.64 2.84
CA GLN A 133 4.27 -6.08 2.71
C GLN A 133 4.49 -6.60 1.28
N VAL A 134 4.03 -5.85 0.27
CA VAL A 134 4.29 -6.16 -1.15
C VAL A 134 5.79 -6.12 -1.44
N HIS A 135 6.54 -5.20 -0.80
CA HIS A 135 7.98 -5.17 -0.97
C HIS A 135 8.69 -6.36 -0.30
N GLU A 136 8.27 -6.74 0.92
CA GLU A 136 8.85 -7.86 1.66
C GLU A 136 8.72 -9.19 0.91
N ASP A 137 7.60 -9.41 0.22
CA ASP A 137 7.39 -10.61 -0.60
C ASP A 137 7.90 -10.47 -2.05
N LYS A 138 8.43 -9.29 -2.42
CA LYS A 138 8.91 -8.93 -3.75
C LYS A 138 7.83 -8.98 -4.84
N GLY A 139 6.61 -8.58 -4.51
CA GLY A 139 5.47 -8.53 -5.42
C GLY A 139 4.86 -9.91 -5.75
N LYS A 140 5.23 -10.97 -5.03
CA LYS A 140 4.74 -12.32 -5.31
C LYS A 140 3.22 -12.45 -5.13
N SER A 141 2.68 -11.81 -4.09
CA SER A 141 1.25 -11.77 -3.81
C SER A 141 0.39 -11.11 -4.88
N LEU A 142 0.98 -10.25 -5.72
CA LEU A 142 0.24 -9.56 -6.79
C LEU A 142 -0.13 -10.49 -7.95
N ASN A 143 0.54 -11.65 -8.06
CA ASN A 143 0.38 -12.62 -9.15
C ASN A 143 -0.35 -13.90 -8.71
N SER A 144 -0.96 -13.90 -7.52
CA SER A 144 -1.58 -15.08 -6.88
C SER A 144 -3.06 -15.22 -7.23
#